data_AF-A0A9P6ZTJ4-F1
#
_entry.id   AF-A0A9P6ZTJ4-F1
#
_cell.length_a   1.000
_cell.length_b   1.000
_cell.length_c   1.000
_cell.angle_alpha   90.00
_cell.angle_beta   90.00
_cell.angle_gamma   90.00
#
_symmetry.space_group_name_H-M   'P 1'
#
loop_
_entity.id
_entity.type
_entity.pdbx_description
1 polymer ?
#
loop_
_entity_poly.entity_id
_entity_poly.type
_entity_poly.pdbx_seq_one_letter_code
_entity_poly.pdbx_strand_id
1 'polypeptide(L)'
;LLTRTSQVRGELKTKMRSLTASFFGFRTSNSNNVIRQNRDLAEFLKDGAVFAFKDWESKSGIYKTELLQLGINVMWFANRHDEGVVHHKYFDPMPVEVIALVLTAVSFLFYIQVDGADESLVD
;
A
#
# COMPACT_ATOMS: atom_id res chain seq x y z
N LEU A 1 -1.01 -11.75 -21.76
CA LEU A 1 -1.23 -11.90 -20.29
C LEU A 1 -0.32 -10.99 -19.47
N LEU A 2 0.98 -10.87 -19.78
CA LEU A 2 1.94 -10.07 -18.99
C LEU A 2 1.70 -8.54 -19.04
N THR A 3 1.26 -7.99 -20.17
CA THR A 3 1.08 -6.53 -20.36
C THR A 3 0.02 -5.92 -19.46
N ARG A 4 -1.07 -6.65 -19.18
CA ARG A 4 -2.20 -6.15 -18.37
C ARG A 4 -1.88 -6.16 -16.87
N THR A 5 -1.12 -7.15 -16.40
CA THR A 5 -0.75 -7.29 -14.98
C THR A 5 0.32 -6.29 -14.54
N SER A 6 1.29 -5.99 -15.41
CA SER A 6 2.31 -4.96 -15.13
C SER A 6 1.65 -3.58 -14.93
N GLN A 7 0.66 -3.24 -15.75
CA GLN A 7 -0.08 -1.99 -15.63
C GLN A 7 -0.80 -1.87 -14.27
N VAL A 8 -1.52 -2.91 -13.84
CA VAL A 8 -2.26 -2.91 -12.56
C VAL A 8 -1.32 -2.71 -11.37
N ARG A 9 -0.17 -3.39 -11.36
CA ARG A 9 0.82 -3.27 -10.27
C ARG A 9 1.45 -1.88 -10.23
N GLY A 10 1.83 -1.33 -11.39
CA GLY A 10 2.42 0.00 -11.49
C GLY A 10 1.44 1.11 -11.08
N GLU A 11 0.18 0.99 -11.51
CA GLU A 11 -0.89 1.91 -11.13
C GLU A 11 -1.17 1.84 -9.62
N LEU A 12 -1.33 0.64 -9.08
CA LEU A 12 -1.53 0.44 -7.65
C LEU A 12 -0.37 0.97 -6.82
N LYS A 13 0.89 0.67 -7.20
CA LYS A 13 2.09 1.21 -6.54
C LYS A 13 2.03 2.74 -6.47
N THR A 14 1.67 3.39 -7.59
CA THR A 14 1.59 4.85 -7.68
C THR A 14 0.50 5.41 -6.76
N LYS A 15 -0.71 4.86 -6.81
CA LYS A 15 -1.83 5.25 -5.94
C LYS A 15 -1.49 5.03 -4.46
N MET A 16 -0.96 3.86 -4.13
CA MET A 16 -0.61 3.50 -2.76
C MET A 16 0.56 4.30 -2.20
N ARG A 17 1.52 4.76 -3.03
CA ARG A 17 2.64 5.59 -2.56
C ARG A 17 2.15 6.85 -1.85
N SER A 18 1.23 7.58 -2.47
CA SER A 18 0.66 8.81 -1.89
C SER A 18 -0.18 8.51 -0.64
N LEU A 19 -1.06 7.51 -0.72
CA LEU A 19 -1.93 7.12 0.40
C LEU A 19 -1.12 6.65 1.62
N THR A 20 -0.13 5.77 1.40
CA THR A 20 0.74 5.22 2.45
C THR A 20 1.55 6.32 3.12
N ALA A 21 2.14 7.22 2.32
CA ALA A 21 2.91 8.34 2.86
C ALA A 21 2.04 9.23 3.76
N SER A 22 0.86 9.62 3.29
CA SER A 22 -0.06 10.45 4.07
C SER A 22 -0.61 9.73 5.30
N PHE A 23 -0.94 8.45 5.20
CA PHE A 23 -1.61 7.69 6.26
C PHE A 23 -0.69 7.44 7.45
N PHE A 24 0.56 7.06 7.20
CA PHE A 24 1.54 6.80 8.25
C PHE A 24 2.37 8.04 8.65
N GLY A 25 2.26 9.13 7.88
CA GLY A 25 2.96 10.38 8.18
C GLY A 25 4.41 10.44 7.71
N PHE A 26 4.76 9.69 6.67
CA PHE A 26 6.07 9.81 6.01
C PHE A 26 6.24 11.19 5.38
N ARG A 27 7.45 11.75 5.49
CA ARG A 27 7.75 13.10 5.01
C ARG A 27 8.80 13.09 3.93
N THR A 28 8.58 13.83 2.84
CA THR A 28 9.61 14.05 1.82
C THR A 28 10.56 15.15 2.29
N SER A 29 11.84 14.84 2.47
CA SER A 29 12.86 15.81 2.85
C SER A 29 14.26 15.26 2.56
N ASN A 30 15.20 16.16 2.24
CA ASN A 30 16.63 15.83 2.12
C ASN A 30 17.36 15.93 3.47
N SER A 31 16.65 16.18 4.57
CA SER A 31 17.25 16.23 5.91
C SER A 31 17.55 14.82 6.41
N ASN A 32 18.80 14.58 6.81
CA ASN A 32 19.22 13.32 7.44
C ASN A 32 18.35 12.91 8.62
N ASN A 33 17.85 13.87 9.41
CA ASN A 33 16.97 13.58 10.53
C ASN A 33 15.60 13.04 10.07
N VAL A 34 15.01 13.64 9.04
CA VAL A 34 13.72 13.19 8.49
C VAL A 34 13.88 11.84 7.80
N ILE A 35 14.98 11.62 7.08
CA ILE A 35 15.28 10.32 6.46
C ILE A 35 15.37 9.23 7.54
N ARG A 36 16.08 9.49 8.64
CA ARG A 36 16.17 8.56 9.77
C ARG A 36 14.80 8.28 10.40
N GLN A 37 14.02 9.32 10.68
CA GLN A 37 12.66 9.16 11.25
C GLN A 37 11.74 8.32 10.36
N ASN A 38 11.77 8.54 9.05
CA ASN A 38 11.00 7.73 8.13
C ASN A 38 11.50 6.27 8.11
N ARG A 39 12.81 6.03 8.15
CA ARG A 39 13.36 4.67 8.21
C ARG A 39 12.94 3.95 9.48
N ASP A 40 13.09 4.59 10.65
CA ASP A 40 12.70 4.03 11.94
C ASP A 40 11.19 3.68 11.95
N LEU A 41 10.35 4.55 11.39
CA LEU A 41 8.91 4.31 11.24
C LEU A 41 8.62 3.12 10.31
N ALA A 42 9.28 3.05 9.16
CA ALA A 42 9.09 1.96 8.20
C ALA A 42 9.54 0.61 8.78
N GLU A 43 10.64 0.57 9.53
CA GLU A 43 11.10 -0.63 10.23
C GLU A 43 10.08 -1.07 11.30
N PHE A 44 9.57 -0.15 12.11
CA PHE A 44 8.51 -0.43 13.10
C PHE A 44 7.23 -0.98 12.46
N LEU A 45 6.77 -0.37 11.36
CA LEU A 45 5.55 -0.80 10.68
C LEU A 45 5.69 -2.17 10.03
N LYS A 46 6.88 -2.50 9.51
CA LYS A 46 7.19 -3.81 8.93
C LYS A 46 7.29 -4.91 9.98
N ASP A 47 7.81 -4.60 11.16
CA ASP A 47 7.95 -5.58 12.24
C ASP A 47 6.58 -6.17 12.61
N GLY A 48 6.46 -7.49 12.52
CA GLY A 48 5.18 -8.19 12.74
C GLY A 48 4.02 -7.75 11.85
N ALA A 49 4.27 -7.08 10.72
CA ALA A 49 3.27 -6.51 9.82
C ALA A 49 2.25 -5.59 10.52
N VAL A 50 2.70 -4.75 11.47
CA VAL A 50 1.86 -3.80 12.23
C VAL A 50 0.97 -2.94 11.32
N PHE A 51 1.45 -2.57 10.14
CA PHE A 51 0.70 -1.80 9.14
C PHE A 51 -0.63 -2.44 8.70
N ALA A 52 -0.77 -3.76 8.84
CA ALA A 52 -1.98 -4.49 8.44
C ALA A 52 -3.09 -4.39 9.49
N PHE A 53 -2.81 -3.92 10.70
CA PHE A 53 -3.77 -3.82 11.79
C PHE A 53 -4.49 -2.47 11.81
N LYS A 54 -5.74 -2.48 12.24
CA LYS A 54 -6.52 -1.25 12.47
C LYS A 54 -5.97 -0.47 13.66
N ASP A 55 -5.62 -1.18 14.73
CA ASP A 55 -4.99 -0.62 15.92
C ASP A 55 -3.61 -1.26 16.09
N TRP A 56 -2.58 -0.43 16.04
CA TRP A 56 -1.18 -0.86 16.07
C TRP A 56 -0.71 -1.21 17.48
N GLU A 57 -1.28 -0.58 18.52
CA GLU A 57 -0.89 -0.81 19.91
C GLU A 57 -1.45 -2.14 20.40
N SER A 58 -2.76 -2.36 20.21
CA SER A 58 -3.42 -3.60 20.61
C SER A 58 -3.25 -4.75 19.61
N LYS A 59 -2.64 -4.47 18.43
CA LYS A 59 -2.55 -5.40 17.28
C LYS A 59 -3.89 -6.06 16.98
N SER A 60 -4.94 -5.25 16.93
CA SER A 60 -6.31 -5.71 16.69
C SER A 60 -6.83 -5.29 15.31
N GLY A 61 -7.77 -6.08 14.78
CA GLY A 61 -8.37 -5.82 13.47
C GLY A 61 -7.39 -5.97 12.31
N ILE A 62 -6.73 -7.14 12.21
CA ILE A 62 -5.90 -7.48 11.05
C ILE A 62 -6.71 -7.36 9.75
N TYR A 63 -6.10 -6.74 8.74
CA TYR A 63 -6.69 -6.41 7.43
C TYR A 63 -7.87 -5.43 7.46
N LYS A 64 -8.09 -4.74 8.59
CA LYS A 64 -9.16 -3.74 8.76
C LYS A 64 -8.65 -2.31 8.86
N THR A 65 -7.41 -2.06 8.44
CA THR A 65 -6.88 -0.70 8.35
C THR A 65 -7.63 0.10 7.29
N GLU A 66 -7.92 1.38 7.59
CA GLU A 66 -8.61 2.29 6.65
C GLU A 66 -7.81 2.47 5.35
N LEU A 67 -6.48 2.35 5.41
CA LEU A 67 -5.60 2.40 4.24
C LEU A 67 -5.94 1.31 3.20
N LEU A 68 -6.31 0.11 3.64
CA LEU A 68 -6.67 -0.98 2.71
C LEU A 68 -7.96 -0.65 1.98
N GLN A 69 -8.98 -0.16 2.71
CA GLN A 69 -10.24 0.24 2.10
C GLN A 69 -10.05 1.41 1.13
N LEU A 70 -9.26 2.42 1.52
CA LEU A 70 -8.92 3.55 0.65
C LEU A 70 -8.19 3.10 -0.61
N GLY A 71 -7.20 2.22 -0.47
CA GLY A 71 -6.46 1.64 -1.59
C GLY A 71 -7.36 0.89 -2.56
N ILE A 72 -8.24 0.04 -2.04
CA ILE A 72 -9.23 -0.69 -2.85
C ILE A 72 -10.17 0.28 -3.56
N ASN A 73 -10.69 1.28 -2.85
CA ASN A 73 -11.63 2.24 -3.42
C ASN A 73 -11.00 3.06 -4.54
N VAL A 74 -9.80 3.61 -4.33
CA VAL A 74 -9.12 4.44 -5.33
C VAL A 74 -8.64 3.61 -6.53
N MET A 75 -8.37 2.32 -6.34
CA MET A 75 -7.90 1.45 -7.42
C MET A 75 -9.03 0.88 -8.27
N TRP A 76 -10.13 0.40 -7.66
CA TRP A 76 -11.16 -0.36 -8.36
C TRP A 76 -12.58 0.21 -8.27
N PHE A 77 -12.83 1.26 -7.47
CA PHE A 77 -14.19 1.78 -7.23
C PHE A 77 -14.28 3.32 -7.24
N ALA A 78 -13.32 4.03 -7.83
CA ALA A 78 -13.30 5.49 -7.81
C ALA A 78 -14.35 6.09 -8.76
N ASN A 79 -14.61 5.42 -9.89
CA ASN A 79 -15.54 5.87 -10.92
C ASN A 79 -16.53 4.78 -11.32
N ARG A 80 -17.65 5.21 -11.90
CA ARG A 80 -18.74 4.32 -12.37
C ARG A 80 -18.35 3.29 -13.42
N HIS A 81 -17.20 3.46 -14.08
CA HIS A 81 -16.69 2.56 -15.11
C HIS A 81 -15.48 1.74 -14.65
N ASP A 82 -15.03 1.90 -13.40
CA ASP A 82 -13.92 1.11 -12.87
C ASP A 82 -14.34 -0.36 -12.72
N GLU A 83 -13.36 -1.26 -12.74
CA GLU A 83 -13.61 -2.70 -12.82
C GLU A 83 -14.41 -3.23 -11.63
N GLY A 84 -14.20 -2.67 -10.43
CA GLY A 84 -14.97 -3.02 -9.24
C GLY A 84 -16.44 -2.64 -9.33
N VAL A 85 -16.77 -1.56 -10.06
CA VAL A 85 -18.16 -1.13 -10.27
C VAL A 85 -18.81 -1.94 -11.40
N VAL A 86 -18.15 -2.03 -12.55
CA VAL A 86 -18.69 -2.70 -13.74
C VAL A 86 -18.78 -4.21 -13.54
N HIS A 87 -17.86 -4.79 -12.79
CA HIS A 87 -17.78 -6.22 -12.55
C HIS A 87 -17.91 -6.58 -11.06
N HIS A 88 -18.79 -5.88 -10.34
CA HIS A 88 -19.00 -6.02 -8.88
C HIS A 88 -19.14 -7.46 -8.38
N LYS A 89 -19.72 -8.37 -9.19
CA LYS A 89 -19.85 -9.81 -8.86
C LYS A 89 -18.52 -10.54 -8.61
N TYR A 90 -17.39 -10.00 -9.08
CA TYR A 90 -16.05 -10.55 -8.79
C TYR A 90 -15.39 -9.92 -7.57
N PHE A 91 -16.01 -8.90 -6.98
CA PHE A 91 -15.53 -8.19 -5.80
C PHE A 91 -16.43 -8.40 -4.57
N ASP A 92 -17.47 -9.23 -4.69
CA ASP A 92 -18.39 -9.57 -3.62
C ASP A 92 -18.53 -11.10 -3.48
N PRO A 93 -17.87 -11.73 -2.49
CA PRO A 93 -16.99 -11.11 -1.49
C PRO A 93 -15.65 -10.67 -2.09
N MET A 94 -14.97 -9.73 -1.41
CA MET A 94 -13.67 -9.20 -1.87
C MET A 94 -12.63 -10.33 -2.03
N PRO A 95 -11.98 -10.47 -3.20
CA PRO A 95 -10.96 -11.49 -3.41
C PRO A 95 -9.77 -11.31 -2.47
N VAL A 96 -9.29 -12.42 -1.92
CA VAL A 96 -8.10 -12.43 -1.05
C VAL A 96 -6.88 -11.93 -1.81
N GLU A 97 -6.82 -12.19 -3.12
CA GLU A 97 -5.77 -11.75 -4.03
C GLU A 97 -5.69 -10.22 -4.11
N VAL A 98 -6.84 -9.52 -4.10
CA VAL A 98 -6.89 -8.05 -4.09
C VAL A 98 -6.32 -7.52 -2.78
N ILE A 99 -6.74 -8.09 -1.65
CA ILE A 99 -6.24 -7.70 -0.33
C ILE A 99 -4.72 -7.95 -0.22
N ALA A 100 -4.27 -9.14 -0.63
CA ALA A 100 -2.85 -9.50 -0.64
C ALA A 100 -2.02 -8.60 -1.56
N LEU A 101 -2.56 -8.21 -2.72
CA LEU A 101 -1.89 -7.30 -3.65
C LEU A 101 -1.71 -5.91 -3.05
N VAL A 102 -2.73 -5.36 -2.39
CA VAL A 102 -2.63 -4.04 -1.72
C VAL A 102 -1.65 -4.10 -0.55
N LEU A 103 -1.71 -5.14 0.30
CA LEU A 103 -0.77 -5.34 1.40
C LEU A 103 0.68 -5.44 0.90
N THR A 104 0.90 -6.18 -0.20
CA THR A 104 2.21 -6.32 -0.82
C THR A 104 2.71 -4.98 -1.33
N ALA A 105 1.86 -4.18 -1.96
CA ALA A 105 2.22 -2.84 -2.41
C ALA A 105 2.64 -1.92 -1.25
N VAL A 106 1.91 -1.94 -0.13
CA VAL A 106 2.27 -1.17 1.07
C VAL A 106 3.61 -1.62 1.65
N SER A 107 3.79 -2.94 1.83
CA SER A 107 5.05 -3.51 2.33
C SER A 107 6.24 -3.13 1.46
N PHE A 108 6.08 -3.19 0.13
CA PHE A 108 7.10 -2.78 -0.83
C PHE A 108 7.44 -1.28 -0.73
N LEU A 109 6.46 -0.41 -0.48
CA LEU A 109 6.72 1.01 -0.30
C LEU A 109 7.56 1.31 0.95
N PHE A 110 7.41 0.51 2.02
CA PHE A 110 8.27 0.63 3.19
C PHE A 110 9.70 0.19 2.91
N TYR A 111 9.91 -0.82 2.05
CA TYR A 111 11.25 -1.21 1.61
C TYR A 111 11.99 -0.02 0.96
N ILE A 112 11.33 0.69 0.04
CA ILE A 112 11.90 1.89 -0.61
C ILE A 112 12.27 2.97 0.42
N GLN A 113 11.47 3.09 1.49
CA GLN A 113 11.69 4.08 2.53
C GLN A 113 12.83 3.73 3.50
N VAL A 114 13.11 2.44 3.70
CA VAL A 114 14.21 1.94 4.54
C VAL A 114 15.54 1.99 3.79
N ASP A 115 15.53 1.56 2.53
CA ASP A 115 16.76 1.35 1.74
C ASP A 115 17.15 2.55 0.88
N GLY A 116 16.34 3.61 0.87
CA GLY A 116 16.69 4.86 0.21
C GLY A 116 16.82 4.72 -1.30
N ALA A 117 15.68 4.64 -1.99
CA ALA A 117 15.55 4.93 -3.42
C ALA A 117 16.50 4.18 -4.39
N ASP A 118 16.98 2.98 -4.07
CA ASP A 118 17.54 2.12 -5.12
C ASP A 118 16.39 1.43 -5.88
N GLU A 119 15.73 2.19 -6.75
CA GLU A 119 14.75 1.65 -7.71
C GLU A 119 15.44 0.80 -8.82
N SER A 120 16.76 0.63 -8.82
CA SER A 120 17.50 -0.13 -9.85
C SER A 120 17.49 -1.66 -9.67
N LEU A 121 16.91 -2.17 -8.59
CA LEU A 121 16.81 -3.62 -8.34
C LEU A 121 15.56 -4.27 -8.95
N VAL A 122 14.78 -3.55 -9.76
CA VAL A 122 13.54 -4.08 -10.36
C VAL A 122 13.35 -3.59 -11.80
N ASP A 123 14.25 -4.00 -12.68
CA ASP A 123 13.98 -4.24 -14.11
C ASP A 123 14.66 -5.54 -14.56
#